data_AF-A0A8T7LCA8-F1
#
_entry.id   AF-A0A8T7LCA8-F1
#
_cell.length_a   1.000
_cell.length_b   1.000
_cell.length_c   1.000
_cell.angle_alpha   90.00
_cell.angle_beta   90.00
_cell.angle_gamma   90.00
#
_symmetry.space_group_name_H-M   'P 1'
#
loop_
_entity.id
_entity.type
_entity.pdbx_description
1 polymer ?
#
loop_
_entity_poly.entity_id
_entity_poly.type
_entity_poly.pdbx_seq_one_letter_code
_entity_poly.pdbx_strand_id
1 'polypeptide(L)'
;MGSWIELDAVYPPGALTPGAAFVIAHAHLHRVTRLYDDNGALARFVPHPGRGLVPDRDLLDRAERYLTDVPFDAFLAEARALLNRDQLRCLALNLLDAVLSAGERPESHDRYRAIVEGLGVTADMIDPYRYGLVLKNDLSLFPQ
;
A
#
# COMPACT_ATOMS: atom_id res chain seq x y z
N MET A 1 15.26 15.22 3.80
CA MET A 1 14.80 14.07 3.00
C MET A 1 14.28 13.07 4.02
N GLY A 2 12.96 12.93 4.13
CA GLY A 2 12.32 12.26 5.27
C GLY A 2 12.51 10.75 5.21
N SER A 3 13.01 10.17 6.31
CA SER A 3 13.00 8.72 6.50
C SER A 3 11.68 8.34 7.17
N TRP A 4 11.14 7.16 6.82
CA TRP A 4 10.01 6.60 7.59
C TRP A 4 10.37 6.37 9.06
N ILE A 5 11.67 6.26 9.40
CA ILE A 5 12.17 6.26 10.78
C ILE A 5 11.62 7.44 11.59
N GLU A 6 11.68 8.67 11.05
CA GLU A 6 11.25 9.85 11.82
C GLU A 6 9.74 9.85 12.09
N LEU A 7 8.97 9.28 11.15
CA LEU A 7 7.52 9.14 11.26
C LEU A 7 7.12 7.98 12.18
N ASP A 8 7.94 6.92 12.20
CA ASP A 8 7.63 5.65 12.88
C ASP A 8 8.33 5.50 14.25
N ALA A 9 9.26 6.40 14.61
CA ALA A 9 10.00 6.37 15.88
C ALA A 9 9.11 6.50 17.13
N VAL A 10 7.86 6.93 16.97
CA VAL A 10 6.88 7.09 18.07
C VAL A 10 6.13 5.79 18.37
N TYR A 11 6.22 4.78 17.51
CA TYR A 11 5.45 3.53 17.66
C TYR A 11 6.24 2.46 18.42
N PRO A 12 5.59 1.71 19.34
CA PRO A 12 6.25 0.65 20.08
C PRO A 12 6.73 -0.46 19.14
N PRO A 13 7.83 -1.17 19.49
CA PRO A 13 8.30 -2.31 18.71
C PRO A 13 7.20 -3.35 18.49
N GLY A 14 7.03 -3.79 17.24
CA GLY A 14 6.06 -4.82 16.86
C GLY A 14 4.64 -4.31 16.57
N ALA A 15 4.32 -3.04 16.85
CA ALA A 15 3.05 -2.46 16.42
C ALA A 15 3.03 -2.16 14.92
N LEU A 16 1.84 -2.20 14.31
CA LEU A 16 1.64 -1.69 12.96
C LEU A 16 1.94 -0.19 12.93
N THR A 17 2.79 0.23 11.99
CA THR A 17 3.06 1.64 11.71
C THR A 17 2.39 2.05 10.40
N PRO A 18 2.18 3.36 10.15
CA PRO A 18 1.63 3.81 8.87
C PRO A 18 2.48 3.38 7.66
N GLY A 19 3.81 3.42 7.77
CA GLY A 19 4.71 2.94 6.71
C GLY A 19 4.60 1.44 6.48
N ALA A 20 4.55 0.64 7.55
CA ALA A 20 4.33 -0.79 7.45
C ALA A 20 2.96 -1.12 6.85
N ALA A 21 1.89 -0.42 7.26
CA ALA A 21 0.55 -0.61 6.73
C ALA A 21 0.47 -0.37 5.21
N PHE A 22 1.20 0.62 4.70
CA PHE A 22 1.32 0.85 3.27
C PHE A 22 1.94 -0.36 2.54
N VAL A 23 3.08 -0.84 3.03
CA VAL A 23 3.80 -1.98 2.44
C VAL A 23 2.98 -3.26 2.49
N ILE A 24 2.35 -3.55 3.63
CA ILE A 24 1.52 -4.74 3.87
C ILE A 24 0.27 -4.72 2.98
N ALA A 25 -0.40 -3.57 2.83
CA ALA A 25 -1.54 -3.45 1.93
C ALA A 25 -1.18 -3.74 0.46
N HIS A 26 -0.02 -3.23 0.00
CA HIS A 26 0.47 -3.55 -1.35
C HIS A 26 0.87 -5.03 -1.49
N ALA A 27 1.50 -5.62 -0.47
CA ALA A 27 1.81 -7.04 -0.47
C ALA A 27 0.52 -7.89 -0.58
N HIS A 28 -0.52 -7.56 0.20
CA HIS A 28 -1.82 -8.20 0.07
C HIS A 28 -2.45 -8.01 -1.30
N LEU A 29 -2.43 -6.78 -1.86
CA LEU A 29 -2.93 -6.48 -3.20
C LEU A 29 -2.30 -7.41 -4.25
N HIS A 30 -0.97 -7.56 -4.21
CA HIS A 30 -0.21 -8.42 -5.11
C HIS A 30 -0.18 -9.90 -4.70
N ARG A 31 -0.87 -10.28 -3.63
CA ARG A 31 -0.90 -11.64 -3.06
C ARG A 31 0.49 -12.20 -2.73
N VAL A 32 1.37 -11.31 -2.31
CA VAL A 32 2.73 -11.61 -1.88
C VAL A 32 2.76 -11.79 -0.37
N THR A 33 3.41 -12.86 0.09
CA THR A 33 3.54 -13.19 1.53
C THR A 33 4.94 -12.92 2.08
N ARG A 34 5.88 -12.47 1.24
CA ARG A 34 7.26 -12.12 1.59
C ARG A 34 7.71 -10.89 0.81
N LEU A 35 8.32 -9.93 1.47
CA LEU A 35 8.80 -8.69 0.85
C LEU A 35 10.09 -8.89 0.06
N TYR A 36 10.85 -9.95 0.38
CA TYR A 36 12.09 -10.30 -0.31
C TYR A 36 11.87 -11.51 -1.21
N ASP A 37 12.46 -11.47 -2.41
CA ASP A 37 12.60 -12.65 -3.27
C ASP A 37 13.77 -13.54 -2.84
N ASP A 38 13.97 -14.67 -3.54
CA ASP A 38 15.03 -15.64 -3.24
C ASP A 38 16.46 -15.07 -3.41
N ASN A 39 16.60 -13.95 -4.12
CA ASN A 39 17.87 -13.25 -4.31
C ASN A 39 18.07 -12.11 -3.30
N GLY A 40 17.12 -11.90 -2.38
CA GLY A 40 17.14 -10.81 -1.41
C GLY A 40 16.73 -9.46 -1.99
N ALA A 41 16.14 -9.41 -3.20
CA ALA A 41 15.60 -8.19 -3.76
C ALA A 41 14.23 -7.88 -3.17
N LEU A 42 13.98 -6.61 -2.85
CA LEU A 42 12.68 -6.15 -2.36
C LEU A 42 11.64 -6.15 -3.47
N ALA A 43 10.40 -6.49 -3.10
CA ALA A 43 9.25 -6.42 -3.98
C ALA A 43 9.09 -4.99 -4.54
N ARG A 44 8.75 -4.90 -5.84
CA ARG A 44 8.73 -3.63 -6.60
C ARG A 44 7.86 -2.51 -6.00
N PHE A 45 6.87 -2.88 -5.18
CA PHE A 45 5.95 -1.94 -4.56
C PHE A 45 6.52 -1.32 -3.27
N VAL A 46 7.58 -1.91 -2.70
CA VAL A 46 8.27 -1.35 -1.55
C VAL A 46 8.98 -0.07 -2.01
N PRO A 47 8.75 1.08 -1.35
CA PRO A 47 9.43 2.32 -1.71
C PRO A 47 10.95 2.15 -1.70
N HIS A 48 11.63 2.74 -2.68
CA HIS A 48 13.08 2.67 -2.82
C HIS A 48 13.69 4.08 -2.87
N PRO A 49 15.00 4.26 -2.61
CA PRO A 49 15.64 5.58 -2.51
C PRO A 49 15.39 6.52 -3.70
N GLY A 50 15.31 5.98 -4.91
CA GLY A 50 14.94 6.74 -6.12
C GLY A 50 13.56 7.43 -6.09
N ARG A 51 12.66 7.08 -5.16
CA ARG A 51 11.39 7.79 -4.89
C ARG A 51 11.49 8.78 -3.72
N GLY A 52 12.69 9.05 -3.21
CA GLY A 52 12.93 9.97 -2.09
C GLY A 52 12.52 9.43 -0.72
N LEU A 53 12.18 8.13 -0.64
CA LEU A 53 11.80 7.42 0.58
C LEU A 53 12.59 6.13 0.66
N VAL A 54 13.28 5.92 1.78
CA VAL A 54 14.00 4.68 2.07
C VAL A 54 13.36 4.06 3.30
N PRO A 55 12.62 2.95 3.15
CA PRO A 55 12.19 2.18 4.31
C PRO A 55 13.43 1.59 4.97
N ASP A 56 13.52 1.74 6.29
CA ASP A 56 14.59 1.15 7.05
C ASP A 56 14.37 -0.35 7.25
N ARG A 57 15.43 -1.02 7.73
CA ARG A 57 15.41 -2.47 7.96
C ARG A 57 14.41 -2.89 9.03
N ASP A 58 14.22 -2.10 10.08
CA ASP A 58 13.31 -2.45 11.17
C ASP A 58 11.86 -2.42 10.70
N LEU A 59 11.50 -1.45 9.85
CA LEU A 59 10.19 -1.35 9.22
C LEU A 59 9.92 -2.53 8.30
N LEU A 60 10.90 -2.90 7.47
CA LEU A 60 10.79 -4.05 6.57
C LEU A 60 10.66 -5.36 7.36
N ASP A 61 11.47 -5.55 8.40
CA ASP A 61 11.41 -6.73 9.27
C ASP A 61 10.07 -6.81 10.04
N ARG A 62 9.50 -5.66 10.44
CA ARG A 62 8.15 -5.60 11.03
C ARG A 62 7.09 -6.00 10.01
N ALA A 63 7.13 -5.44 8.81
CA ALA A 63 6.14 -5.73 7.77
C ALA A 63 6.21 -7.21 7.32
N GLU A 64 7.41 -7.79 7.21
CA GLU A 64 7.63 -9.21 6.90
C GLU A 64 6.98 -10.13 7.95
N ARG A 65 7.25 -9.86 9.24
CA ARG A 65 6.62 -10.61 10.35
C ARG A 65 5.12 -10.45 10.35
N TYR A 66 4.62 -9.23 10.19
CA TYR A 66 3.20 -8.93 10.21
C TYR A 66 2.44 -9.66 9.09
N LEU A 67 3.01 -9.74 7.87
CA LEU A 67 2.45 -10.52 6.76
C LEU A 67 2.36 -12.02 7.06
N THR A 68 3.24 -12.54 7.90
CA THR A 68 3.28 -13.96 8.28
C THR A 68 2.32 -14.26 9.43
N ASP A 69 2.29 -13.39 10.44
CA ASP A 69 1.68 -13.67 11.74
C ASP A 69 0.24 -13.15 11.86
N VAL A 70 -0.14 -12.13 11.07
CA VAL A 70 -1.42 -11.45 11.21
C VAL A 70 -2.36 -11.78 10.04
N PRO A 71 -3.57 -12.32 10.32
CA PRO A 71 -4.57 -12.56 9.30
C PRO A 71 -5.02 -11.27 8.60
N PHE A 72 -5.38 -11.38 7.32
CA PHE A 72 -5.78 -10.25 6.48
C PHE A 72 -6.90 -9.37 7.10
N ASP A 73 -7.93 -9.97 7.69
CA ASP A 73 -9.04 -9.20 8.28
C ASP A 73 -8.61 -8.46 9.56
N ALA A 74 -7.69 -9.06 10.34
CA ALA A 74 -7.12 -8.42 11.52
C ALA A 74 -6.23 -7.24 11.12
N PHE A 75 -5.43 -7.40 10.06
CA PHE A 75 -4.67 -6.31 9.45
C PHE A 75 -5.59 -5.14 9.07
N LEU A 76 -6.68 -5.39 8.35
CA LEU A 76 -7.59 -4.35 7.90
C LEU A 76 -8.22 -3.58 9.07
N ALA A 77 -8.61 -4.29 10.13
CA ALA A 77 -9.16 -3.68 11.33
C ALA A 77 -8.14 -2.78 12.05
N GLU A 78 -6.91 -3.26 12.23
CA GLU A 78 -5.84 -2.49 12.88
C GLU A 78 -5.44 -1.27 12.03
N ALA A 79 -5.22 -1.47 10.72
CA ALA A 79 -4.88 -0.39 9.81
C ALA A 79 -5.96 0.70 9.75
N ARG A 80 -7.25 0.31 9.76
CA ARG A 80 -8.37 1.27 9.82
C ARG A 80 -8.37 2.10 11.10
N ALA A 81 -8.06 1.48 12.24
CA ALA A 81 -8.01 2.18 13.52
C ALA A 81 -6.78 3.09 13.65
N LEU A 82 -5.67 2.69 13.01
CA LEU A 82 -4.38 3.39 13.06
C LEU A 82 -4.32 4.60 12.13
N LEU A 83 -4.71 4.42 10.87
CA LEU A 83 -4.49 5.41 9.82
C LEU A 83 -5.50 6.55 9.89
N ASN A 84 -5.01 7.78 9.82
CA ASN A 84 -5.88 8.95 9.68
C ASN A 84 -6.49 9.03 8.28
N ARG A 85 -7.47 9.94 8.10
CA ARG A 85 -8.22 10.08 6.83
C ARG A 85 -7.32 10.35 5.62
N ASP A 86 -6.27 11.16 5.76
CA ASP A 86 -5.37 11.48 4.64
C ASP A 86 -4.44 10.31 4.31
N GLN A 87 -3.98 9.56 5.31
CA GLN A 87 -3.20 8.34 5.10
C GLN A 87 -4.04 7.24 4.43
N LEU A 88 -5.28 7.02 4.88
CA LEU A 88 -6.22 6.08 4.25
C LEU A 88 -6.49 6.45 2.80
N ARG A 89 -6.74 7.74 2.53
CA ARG A 89 -6.92 8.25 1.16
C ARG A 89 -5.67 8.01 0.32
N CYS A 90 -4.50 8.38 0.83
CA CYS A 90 -3.23 8.20 0.14
C CYS A 90 -2.99 6.73 -0.22
N LEU A 91 -3.18 5.82 0.74
CA LEU A 91 -3.05 4.39 0.52
C LEU A 91 -4.02 3.89 -0.55
N ALA A 92 -5.30 4.24 -0.46
CA ALA A 92 -6.30 3.81 -1.44
C ALA A 92 -6.01 4.29 -2.87
N LEU A 93 -5.49 5.51 -3.02
CA LEU A 93 -5.10 6.04 -4.33
C LEU A 93 -3.85 5.33 -4.91
N ASN A 94 -2.88 4.98 -4.06
CA ASN A 94 -1.72 4.19 -4.50
C ASN A 94 -2.12 2.76 -4.92
N LEU A 95 -3.05 2.13 -4.19
CA LEU A 95 -3.58 0.82 -4.57
C LEU A 95 -4.38 0.90 -5.87
N LEU A 96 -5.19 1.96 -6.05
CA LEU A 96 -5.94 2.19 -7.30
C LEU A 96 -4.99 2.37 -8.48
N ASP A 97 -3.95 3.18 -8.34
CA ASP A 97 -2.93 3.38 -9.39
C ASP A 97 -2.20 2.07 -9.72
N ALA A 98 -1.90 1.23 -8.72
CA ALA A 98 -1.29 -0.08 -8.93
C ALA A 98 -2.19 -1.03 -9.73
N VAL A 99 -3.50 -1.03 -9.48
CA VAL A 99 -4.48 -1.81 -10.26
C VAL A 99 -4.59 -1.28 -11.69
N LEU A 100 -4.74 0.03 -11.85
CA LEU A 100 -4.89 0.66 -13.17
C LEU A 100 -3.64 0.49 -14.04
N SER A 101 -2.44 0.65 -13.45
CA SER A 101 -1.16 0.48 -14.16
C SER A 101 -0.89 -0.97 -14.57
N ALA A 102 -1.52 -1.95 -13.91
CA ALA A 102 -1.53 -3.34 -14.34
C ALA A 102 -2.52 -3.62 -15.49
N GLY A 103 -3.29 -2.61 -15.93
CA GLY A 103 -4.34 -2.75 -16.95
C GLY A 103 -5.62 -3.42 -16.43
N GLU A 104 -5.76 -3.55 -15.10
CA GLU A 104 -6.89 -4.22 -14.48
C GLU A 104 -8.02 -3.24 -14.15
N ARG A 105 -9.25 -3.76 -14.07
CA ARG A 105 -10.43 -2.97 -13.68
C ARG A 105 -10.63 -3.04 -12.16
N PRO A 106 -10.63 -1.89 -11.44
CA PRO A 106 -10.81 -1.86 -9.99
C PRO A 106 -12.10 -2.54 -9.50
N GLU A 107 -13.16 -2.48 -10.29
CA GLU A 107 -14.47 -3.05 -9.96
C GLU A 107 -14.47 -4.59 -9.97
N SER A 108 -13.57 -5.20 -10.73
CA SER A 108 -13.38 -6.66 -10.80
C SER A 108 -12.21 -7.18 -9.97
N HIS A 109 -11.35 -6.30 -9.43
CA HIS A 109 -10.20 -6.72 -8.65
C HIS A 109 -10.61 -7.00 -7.19
N ASP A 110 -10.74 -8.28 -6.85
CA ASP A 110 -11.28 -8.75 -5.57
C ASP A 110 -10.52 -8.22 -4.34
N ARG A 111 -9.19 -8.31 -4.37
CA ARG A 111 -8.34 -7.92 -3.25
C ARG A 111 -8.29 -6.41 -3.06
N TYR A 112 -8.24 -5.63 -4.14
CA TYR A 112 -8.36 -4.17 -4.07
C TYR A 112 -9.67 -3.77 -3.37
N ARG A 113 -10.80 -4.34 -3.82
CA ARG A 113 -12.11 -4.07 -3.23
C ARG A 113 -12.16 -4.43 -1.75
N ALA A 114 -11.66 -5.62 -1.39
CA ALA A 114 -11.61 -6.06 0.00
C ALA A 114 -10.77 -5.14 0.88
N ILE A 115 -9.62 -4.65 0.38
CA ILE A 115 -8.78 -3.69 1.13
C ILE A 115 -9.52 -2.36 1.31
N VAL A 116 -10.03 -1.76 0.24
CA VAL A 116 -10.71 -0.44 0.29
C VAL A 116 -11.94 -0.48 1.20
N GLU A 117 -12.73 -1.55 1.11
CA GLU A 117 -13.91 -1.77 1.96
C GLU A 117 -13.52 -1.99 3.43
N GLY A 118 -12.56 -2.89 3.69
CA GLY A 118 -12.10 -3.20 5.05
C GLY A 118 -11.48 -2.00 5.77
N LEU A 119 -10.72 -1.18 5.03
CA LEU A 119 -10.17 0.08 5.52
C LEU A 119 -11.24 1.16 5.75
N GLY A 120 -12.48 0.95 5.32
CA GLY A 120 -13.57 1.91 5.45
C GLY A 120 -13.40 3.14 4.54
N VAL A 121 -12.72 2.99 3.42
CA VAL A 121 -12.50 4.09 2.48
C VAL A 121 -13.77 4.31 1.66
N THR A 122 -14.27 5.54 1.71
CA THR A 122 -15.52 5.94 1.05
C THR A 122 -15.25 6.52 -0.34
N ALA A 123 -16.28 6.53 -1.20
CA ALA A 123 -16.16 7.04 -2.56
C ALA A 123 -15.71 8.52 -2.61
N ASP A 124 -16.19 9.38 -1.69
CA ASP A 124 -15.79 10.78 -1.60
C ASP A 124 -14.29 10.99 -1.29
N MET A 125 -13.61 9.98 -0.73
CA MET A 125 -12.18 10.04 -0.52
C MET A 125 -11.38 9.87 -1.82
N ILE A 126 -11.93 9.14 -2.81
CA ILE A 126 -11.24 8.70 -4.02
C ILE A 126 -11.71 9.47 -5.26
N ASP A 127 -13.02 9.67 -5.42
CA ASP A 127 -13.66 10.16 -6.64
C ASP A 127 -13.08 11.48 -7.18
N PRO A 128 -12.72 12.47 -6.34
CA PRO A 128 -12.09 13.71 -6.82
C PRO A 128 -10.77 13.49 -7.59
N TYR A 129 -10.09 12.35 -7.37
CA TYR A 129 -8.79 12.02 -7.97
C TYR A 129 -8.87 10.94 -9.05
N ARG A 130 -10.00 10.22 -9.13
CA ARG A 130 -10.17 9.04 -9.98
C ARG A 130 -9.90 9.33 -11.45
N TYR A 131 -10.47 10.41 -11.99
CA TYR A 131 -10.29 10.77 -13.40
C TYR A 131 -8.81 10.94 -13.77
N GLY A 132 -8.05 11.65 -12.94
CA GLY A 132 -6.62 11.87 -13.18
C GLY A 132 -5.82 10.56 -13.19
N LEU A 133 -6.12 9.63 -12.29
CA LEU A 133 -5.46 8.32 -12.25
C LEU A 133 -5.85 7.43 -13.44
N VAL A 134 -7.10 7.47 -13.90
CA VAL A 134 -7.52 6.77 -15.11
C VAL A 134 -6.77 7.32 -16.33
N LEU A 135 -6.77 8.65 -16.50
CA LEU A 135 -6.06 9.31 -17.60
C LEU A 135 -4.56 9.00 -17.59
N LYS A 136 -3.92 9.02 -16.40
CA LYS A 136 -2.49 8.70 -16.25
C LYS A 136 -2.15 7.29 -16.77
N ASN A 137 -3.06 6.34 -16.62
CA ASN A 137 -2.84 4.93 -16.97
C ASN A 137 -3.46 4.55 -18.33
N ASP A 138 -4.12 5.48 -19.04
CA ASP A 138 -4.64 5.25 -20.39
C ASP A 138 -3.53 5.38 -21.44
N LEU A 139 -2.78 4.29 -21.61
CA LEU A 139 -1.69 4.25 -22.59
C LEU A 139 -2.18 4.21 -24.04
N SER A 140 -3.49 4.02 -24.29
CA SER A 140 -4.05 4.02 -25.65
C SER A 140 -4.00 5.40 -26.32
N LEU A 141 -3.83 6.46 -25.52
CA LEU A 141 -3.65 7.83 -25.99
C LEU A 141 -2.29 8.10 -26.64
N PHE A 142 -1.35 7.16 -26.55
CA PHE A 142 -0.06 7.22 -27.24
C PHE A 142 -0.11 6.31 -28.48
N PRO A 143 -0.58 6.80 -29.64
CA PRO A 143 -0.67 6.01 -30.86
C PRO A 143 0.73 5.54 -31.30
N GLN A 144 0.78 4.34 -31.88
CA GLN A 144 1.99 3.75 -32.47
C GLN A 144 2.38 4.42 -33.79
#